data_AF-A0A920MYJ1-F1
#
_entry.id   AF-A0A920MYJ1-F1
#
_cell.length_a   1.000
_cell.length_b   1.000
_cell.length_c   1.000
_cell.angle_alpha   90.00
_cell.angle_beta   90.00
_cell.angle_gamma   90.00
#
_symmetry.space_group_name_H-M   'P 1'
#
loop_
_entity.id
_entity.type
_entity.pdbx_description
1 polymer ?
#
loop_
_entity_poly.entity_id
_entity_poly.type
_entity_poly.pdbx_seq_one_letter_code
_entity_poly.pdbx_strand_id
1 'polypeptide(L)'
;MPVSGVGQGSGRRDSRFSPLHAATTGPGAGREGPGPPGGAANAARIEGTTEAFNCLACHSRNKRGGVERPRNALFATTIKEMGDEGRIPPLLDGVGDKLNDNWIKHVLDNGANDRPYMLTRMPKFGTANVGHLVKDFATADRTRKPVPLAITDRIHRVRSAGRFLSGDKALACIKCHFFGGHKATGIQSLGLLTMTRRLRKDWFVRYMLDPQAYRPGTRMPAGWPRGQTLLPDVLDGEAKHQIASVWEYLLDGGKAGLPRGLIRNPIELEPRDEPIIYRNFITGVSPRGIAVGYPEKANLAFDADQLALRLIWHNAFIDAAKHWNGRGQGFQPPLGDHLVTLPGGVPFASLETLETNWPTDAARKQGYRFRGYRIDKKRRPVFRYRFGNIQVEDDPQPVKTDKDPKLVRSLKLERAGAVGKPLWYRAAASPTIVKQKDGTFLVGKILNISIQQDGGNPPTLRKRGNQWELLVPVRWKDNTATIVHTYTW
;
A
#
# COMPACT_ATOMS: atom_id res chain seq x y z
N MET A 1 -43.97 -24.56 -51.54
CA MET A 1 -43.60 -23.36 -52.31
C MET A 1 -42.15 -23.53 -52.75
N PRO A 2 -41.88 -23.60 -54.06
CA PRO A 2 -40.64 -24.14 -54.60
C PRO A 2 -39.62 -23.04 -54.87
N VAL A 3 -38.32 -23.36 -54.84
CA VAL A 3 -37.36 -22.73 -55.75
C VAL A 3 -36.39 -23.80 -56.23
N SER A 4 -36.46 -24.06 -57.53
CA SER A 4 -35.52 -24.86 -58.32
C SER A 4 -34.87 -23.92 -59.33
N GLY A 5 -33.67 -24.24 -59.79
CA GLY A 5 -33.24 -23.83 -61.14
C GLY A 5 -31.85 -23.23 -61.25
N VAL A 6 -30.90 -24.07 -61.65
CA VAL A 6 -29.61 -23.72 -62.25
C VAL A 6 -29.81 -23.48 -63.75
N GLY A 7 -29.09 -22.54 -64.36
CA GLY A 7 -29.01 -22.38 -65.82
C GLY A 7 -27.92 -21.41 -66.28
N GLN A 8 -26.99 -21.94 -67.09
CA GLN A 8 -25.80 -21.28 -67.68
C GLN A 8 -26.14 -20.37 -68.87
N GLY A 9 -25.21 -19.46 -69.23
CA GLY A 9 -24.78 -19.35 -70.63
C GLY A 9 -24.81 -17.99 -71.36
N SER A 10 -23.60 -17.44 -71.56
CA SER A 10 -23.09 -16.81 -72.81
C SER A 10 -23.47 -15.37 -73.20
N GLY A 11 -22.49 -14.67 -73.78
CA GLY A 11 -22.75 -13.76 -74.92
C GLY A 11 -22.36 -12.29 -74.78
N ARG A 12 -21.08 -11.98 -75.02
CA ARG A 12 -20.45 -10.68 -75.27
C ARG A 12 -21.28 -9.64 -76.06
N ARG A 13 -21.09 -8.34 -75.73
CA ARG A 13 -20.71 -7.28 -76.71
C ARG A 13 -19.78 -6.23 -76.09
N ASP A 14 -18.59 -6.16 -76.68
CA ASP A 14 -17.60 -5.09 -76.59
C ASP A 14 -18.15 -3.72 -76.99
N SER A 15 -17.60 -2.63 -76.44
CA SER A 15 -16.88 -1.66 -77.29
C SER A 15 -16.02 -0.66 -76.49
N ARG A 16 -14.73 -0.62 -76.86
CA ARG A 16 -13.79 0.53 -76.91
C ARG A 16 -12.79 0.77 -75.77
N PHE A 17 -11.56 0.22 -75.97
CA PHE A 17 -10.23 0.89 -76.08
C PHE A 17 -10.08 2.27 -75.40
N SER A 18 -9.03 2.64 -74.65
CA SER A 18 -7.61 2.25 -74.59
C SER A 18 -6.94 2.85 -73.31
N PRO A 19 -5.64 2.60 -73.00
CA PRO A 19 -5.14 2.37 -71.65
C PRO A 19 -4.28 3.51 -71.06
N LEU A 20 -4.06 3.47 -69.74
CA LEU A 20 -2.87 4.05 -69.10
C LEU A 20 -2.37 3.11 -67.99
N HIS A 21 -1.16 2.59 -68.20
CA HIS A 21 -0.36 1.91 -67.19
C HIS A 21 -0.04 2.86 -66.03
N ALA A 22 -0.22 2.40 -64.79
CA ALA A 22 0.60 2.84 -63.66
C ALA A 22 0.74 1.66 -62.69
N ALA A 23 1.99 1.24 -62.51
CA ALA A 23 2.40 0.17 -61.61
C ALA A 23 2.07 0.52 -60.15
N THR A 24 1.39 -0.38 -59.44
CA THR A 24 1.23 -0.32 -57.99
C THR A 24 2.47 -0.87 -57.30
N THR A 25 3.28 0.04 -56.76
CA THR A 25 4.39 -0.22 -55.85
C THR A 25 3.88 -0.62 -54.46
N GLY A 26 4.51 -1.63 -53.85
CA GLY A 26 4.20 -2.13 -52.51
C GLY A 26 4.49 -1.12 -51.39
N PRO A 27 4.01 -1.37 -50.16
CA PRO A 27 4.19 -0.45 -49.05
C PRO A 27 5.68 -0.37 -48.68
N GLY A 28 6.26 0.81 -48.88
CA GLY A 28 7.66 1.10 -48.64
C GLY A 28 8.05 0.97 -47.17
N ALA A 29 9.22 0.40 -46.95
CA ALA A 29 9.96 0.51 -45.70
C ALA A 29 10.19 1.99 -45.37
N GLY A 30 9.49 2.49 -44.36
CA GLY A 30 9.77 3.80 -43.78
C GLY A 30 11.18 3.80 -43.21
N ARG A 31 12.08 4.56 -43.83
CA ARG A 31 13.39 4.88 -43.24
C ARG A 31 13.14 5.72 -42.00
N GLU A 32 13.53 5.21 -40.83
CA GLU A 32 13.66 5.98 -39.61
C GLU A 32 14.62 7.16 -39.91
N GLY A 33 14.16 8.39 -39.66
CA GLY A 33 15.02 9.56 -39.71
C GLY A 33 16.16 9.45 -38.70
N PRO A 34 17.31 10.11 -38.93
CA PRO A 34 18.44 10.01 -38.02
C PRO A 34 18.02 10.50 -36.64
N GLY A 35 18.14 9.63 -35.64
CA GLY A 35 17.97 10.00 -34.24
C GLY A 35 18.91 11.17 -33.87
N PRO A 36 18.65 11.87 -32.75
CA PRO A 36 19.46 13.00 -32.33
C PRO A 36 20.96 12.63 -32.33
N PRO A 37 21.87 13.56 -32.70
CA PRO A 37 23.26 13.26 -33.02
C PRO A 37 24.06 12.55 -31.91
N GLY A 38 23.62 12.62 -30.64
CA GLY A 38 24.21 11.86 -29.54
C GLY A 38 23.79 10.38 -29.44
N GLY A 39 22.70 9.96 -30.09
CA GLY A 39 22.15 8.61 -29.99
C GLY A 39 23.04 7.53 -30.61
N ALA A 40 23.60 7.80 -31.80
CA ALA A 40 24.49 6.87 -32.49
C ALA A 40 25.83 6.68 -31.77
N ALA A 41 26.40 7.78 -31.23
CA ALA A 41 27.64 7.72 -30.44
C ALA A 41 27.46 6.92 -29.13
N ASN A 42 26.32 7.07 -28.45
CA ASN A 42 26.00 6.30 -27.26
C ASN A 42 25.78 4.82 -27.58
N ALA A 43 25.11 4.49 -28.68
CA ALA A 43 24.92 3.11 -29.12
C ALA A 43 26.27 2.41 -29.39
N ALA A 44 27.18 3.05 -30.12
CA ALA A 44 28.52 2.51 -30.38
C ALA A 44 29.33 2.29 -29.08
N ARG A 45 29.26 3.23 -28.12
CA ARG A 45 29.93 3.10 -26.83
C ARG A 45 29.35 2.00 -25.96
N ILE A 46 28.02 1.81 -25.97
CA ILE A 46 27.36 0.67 -25.33
C ILE A 46 27.89 -0.63 -25.93
N GLU A 47 27.82 -0.78 -27.26
CA GLU A 47 28.26 -1.99 -27.95
C GLU A 47 29.71 -2.32 -27.63
N GLY A 48 30.64 -1.39 -27.86
CA GLY A 48 32.06 -1.60 -27.62
C GLY A 48 32.38 -1.96 -26.16
N THR A 49 31.71 -1.32 -25.19
CA THR A 49 31.93 -1.65 -23.77
C THR A 49 31.34 -3.02 -23.40
N THR A 50 30.12 -3.33 -23.87
CA THR A 50 29.49 -4.63 -23.57
C THR A 50 30.23 -5.81 -24.19
N GLU A 51 30.91 -5.59 -25.31
CA GLU A 51 31.78 -6.57 -25.95
C GLU A 51 33.11 -6.71 -25.21
N ALA A 52 33.79 -5.58 -24.92
CA ALA A 52 35.06 -5.57 -24.19
C ALA A 52 34.98 -6.23 -22.81
N PHE A 53 33.85 -6.06 -22.10
CA PHE A 53 33.61 -6.67 -20.79
C PHE A 53 32.81 -7.98 -20.86
N ASN A 54 32.65 -8.55 -22.06
CA ASN A 54 32.00 -9.84 -22.32
C ASN A 54 30.60 -9.98 -21.69
N CYS A 55 29.83 -8.88 -21.61
CA CYS A 55 28.48 -8.90 -21.08
C CYS A 55 27.55 -9.79 -21.91
N LEU A 56 27.81 -9.87 -23.22
CA LEU A 56 26.98 -10.59 -24.19
C LEU A 56 27.14 -12.12 -24.16
N ALA A 57 28.12 -12.66 -23.41
CA ALA A 57 28.20 -14.11 -23.16
C ALA A 57 27.07 -14.62 -22.23
N CYS A 58 26.50 -13.72 -21.43
CA CYS A 58 25.44 -14.03 -20.47
C CYS A 58 24.11 -13.36 -20.84
N HIS A 59 24.19 -12.12 -21.30
CA HIS A 59 23.02 -11.31 -21.63
C HIS A 59 22.86 -11.19 -23.15
N SER A 60 21.65 -10.91 -23.61
CA SER A 60 21.44 -10.47 -24.99
C SER A 60 20.95 -9.02 -25.04
N ARG A 61 21.26 -8.34 -26.14
CA ARG A 61 20.75 -7.01 -26.48
C ARG A 61 20.57 -6.92 -27.99
N ASN A 62 19.44 -6.39 -28.45
CA ASN A 62 19.11 -6.24 -29.87
C ASN A 62 19.32 -7.54 -30.67
N LYS A 63 18.91 -8.68 -30.07
CA LYS A 63 19.10 -10.05 -30.62
C LYS A 63 20.56 -10.49 -30.78
N ARG A 64 21.54 -9.74 -30.25
CA ARG A 64 22.96 -10.14 -30.18
C ARG A 64 23.29 -10.70 -28.80
N GLY A 65 24.17 -11.69 -28.76
CA GLY A 65 24.60 -12.35 -27.52
C GLY A 65 23.56 -13.33 -26.95
N GLY A 66 23.72 -13.62 -25.67
CA GLY A 66 22.91 -14.60 -24.94
C GLY A 66 23.65 -15.91 -24.72
N VAL A 67 23.05 -16.76 -23.89
CA VAL A 67 23.69 -18.02 -23.46
C VAL A 67 23.74 -19.03 -24.59
N GLU A 68 24.96 -19.36 -25.03
CA GLU A 68 25.22 -20.37 -26.06
C GLU A 68 24.78 -21.77 -25.62
N ARG A 69 24.32 -22.59 -26.59
CA ARG A 69 23.85 -23.97 -26.33
C ARG A 69 24.86 -24.81 -25.52
N PRO A 70 26.17 -24.84 -25.82
CA PRO A 70 27.13 -25.66 -25.07
C PRO A 70 27.30 -25.23 -23.61
N ARG A 71 27.09 -23.95 -23.29
CA ARG A 71 27.23 -23.40 -21.93
C ARG A 71 25.91 -23.37 -21.17
N ASN A 72 24.79 -23.63 -21.83
CA ASN A 72 23.45 -23.46 -21.27
C ASN A 72 23.22 -24.28 -19.98
N ALA A 73 23.80 -25.47 -19.90
CA ALA A 73 23.72 -26.34 -18.72
C ALA A 73 24.41 -25.75 -17.46
N LEU A 74 25.36 -24.83 -17.64
CA LEU A 74 26.07 -24.16 -16.53
C LEU A 74 25.21 -23.07 -15.86
N PHE A 75 24.14 -22.63 -16.51
CA PHE A 75 23.22 -21.64 -15.98
C PHE A 75 22.13 -22.35 -15.18
N ALA A 76 22.32 -22.38 -13.87
CA ALA A 76 21.47 -23.10 -12.93
C ALA A 76 20.68 -22.16 -11.99
N THR A 77 19.64 -22.72 -11.39
CA THR A 77 18.77 -22.04 -10.43
C THR A 77 18.39 -22.97 -9.28
N THR A 78 18.11 -22.40 -8.11
CA THR A 78 17.52 -23.13 -6.98
C THR A 78 16.01 -23.34 -7.10
N ILE A 79 15.36 -22.74 -8.12
CA ILE A 79 13.91 -22.84 -8.37
C ILE A 79 13.67 -23.31 -9.80
N LYS A 80 13.68 -24.63 -10.02
CA LYS A 80 13.60 -25.23 -11.36
C LYS A 80 12.29 -24.87 -12.09
N GLU A 81 11.21 -24.64 -11.35
CA GLU A 81 9.88 -24.28 -11.85
C GLU A 81 9.87 -22.93 -12.60
N MET A 82 10.84 -22.05 -12.30
CA MET A 82 11.03 -20.77 -13.00
C MET A 82 11.67 -20.93 -14.38
N GLY A 83 12.18 -22.12 -14.72
CA GLY A 83 12.86 -22.38 -16.00
C GLY A 83 13.92 -21.34 -16.32
N ASP A 84 13.91 -20.86 -17.56
CA ASP A 84 14.89 -19.88 -18.05
C ASP A 84 14.83 -18.54 -17.29
N GLU A 85 13.67 -18.13 -16.78
CA GLU A 85 13.55 -16.89 -16.01
C GLU A 85 14.30 -16.95 -14.66
N GLY A 86 14.48 -18.15 -14.11
CA GLY A 86 15.19 -18.39 -12.86
C GLY A 86 16.69 -18.50 -13.01
N ARG A 87 17.18 -18.93 -14.18
CA ARG A 87 18.58 -19.31 -14.40
C ARG A 87 19.34 -18.45 -15.41
N ILE A 88 18.65 -17.85 -16.40
CA ILE A 88 19.27 -17.04 -17.45
C ILE A 88 19.24 -15.55 -17.04
N PRO A 89 20.38 -14.84 -17.08
CA PRO A 89 20.44 -13.41 -16.81
C PRO A 89 19.47 -12.60 -17.71
N PRO A 90 18.91 -11.48 -17.21
CA PRO A 90 17.91 -10.71 -17.95
C PRO A 90 18.46 -10.08 -19.22
N LEU A 91 17.60 -9.85 -20.21
CA LEU A 91 17.91 -9.06 -21.40
C LEU A 91 18.40 -7.65 -21.02
N LEU A 92 19.34 -7.11 -21.79
CA LEU A 92 19.78 -5.72 -21.69
C LEU A 92 18.94 -4.78 -22.56
N ASP A 93 18.02 -5.29 -23.37
CA ASP A 93 17.07 -4.50 -24.14
C ASP A 93 16.25 -3.55 -23.24
N GLY A 94 16.31 -2.24 -23.53
CA GLY A 94 15.58 -1.23 -22.77
C GLY A 94 16.01 -1.10 -21.30
N VAL A 95 17.20 -1.57 -20.91
CA VAL A 95 17.66 -1.57 -19.51
C VAL A 95 17.73 -0.16 -18.91
N GLY A 96 18.12 0.86 -19.69
CA GLY A 96 18.17 2.25 -19.24
C GLY A 96 16.80 2.91 -19.03
N ASP A 97 15.79 2.40 -19.73
CA ASP A 97 14.38 2.77 -19.56
C ASP A 97 13.78 2.07 -18.34
N LYS A 98 14.19 0.82 -18.10
CA LYS A 98 13.71 -0.01 -16.99
C LYS A 98 14.26 0.39 -15.64
N LEU A 99 15.59 0.43 -15.52
CA LEU A 99 16.29 0.63 -14.26
C LEU A 99 16.59 2.11 -14.04
N ASN A 100 16.52 2.55 -12.79
CA ASN A 100 17.00 3.89 -12.45
C ASN A 100 18.54 3.94 -12.42
N ASP A 101 19.10 5.14 -12.55
CA ASP A 101 20.54 5.36 -12.72
C ASP A 101 21.35 4.82 -11.54
N ASN A 102 20.85 5.03 -10.32
CA ASN A 102 21.47 4.52 -9.09
C ASN A 102 21.54 2.99 -9.09
N TRP A 103 20.50 2.32 -9.60
CA TRP A 103 20.47 0.86 -9.66
C TRP A 103 21.38 0.30 -10.74
N ILE A 104 21.43 0.92 -11.93
CA ILE A 104 22.37 0.52 -12.99
C ILE A 104 23.80 0.64 -12.47
N LYS A 105 24.14 1.79 -11.86
CA LYS A 105 25.44 2.01 -11.23
C LYS A 105 25.75 0.94 -10.18
N HIS A 106 24.81 0.68 -9.26
CA HIS A 106 24.98 -0.32 -8.22
C HIS A 106 25.33 -1.71 -8.79
N VAL A 107 24.57 -2.17 -9.79
CA VAL A 107 24.75 -3.49 -10.40
C VAL A 107 26.08 -3.57 -11.16
N LEU A 108 26.46 -2.52 -11.89
CA LEU A 108 27.72 -2.48 -12.64
C LEU A 108 28.95 -2.45 -11.72
N ASP A 109 28.88 -1.70 -10.62
CA ASP A 109 29.98 -1.55 -9.68
C ASP A 109 30.15 -2.76 -8.75
N ASN A 110 29.02 -3.33 -8.28
CA ASN A 110 29.01 -4.28 -7.18
C ASN A 110 28.57 -5.69 -7.59
N GLY A 111 28.19 -5.89 -8.85
CA GLY A 111 27.54 -7.10 -9.34
C GLY A 111 26.05 -7.15 -8.95
N ALA A 112 25.34 -8.15 -9.47
CA ALA A 112 23.91 -8.37 -9.19
C ALA A 112 23.72 -9.56 -8.25
N ASN A 113 23.03 -9.34 -7.12
CA ASN A 113 22.73 -10.39 -6.13
C ASN A 113 21.26 -10.43 -5.68
N ASP A 114 20.39 -9.59 -6.24
CA ASP A 114 19.00 -9.47 -5.79
C ASP A 114 18.12 -10.69 -6.14
N ARG A 115 18.60 -11.56 -7.03
CA ARG A 115 17.93 -12.82 -7.39
C ARG A 115 18.65 -13.99 -6.70
N PRO A 116 18.33 -14.29 -5.43
CA PRO A 116 19.04 -15.34 -4.68
C PRO A 116 18.90 -16.73 -5.30
N TYR A 117 17.89 -16.94 -6.14
CA TYR A 117 17.65 -18.18 -6.85
C TYR A 117 18.49 -18.38 -8.11
N MET A 118 19.16 -17.34 -8.63
CA MET A 118 20.02 -17.44 -9.82
C MET A 118 21.45 -17.73 -9.38
N LEU A 119 22.03 -18.84 -9.85
CA LEU A 119 23.38 -19.25 -9.44
C LEU A 119 24.48 -18.55 -10.25
N THR A 120 24.16 -18.11 -11.46
CA THR A 120 25.06 -17.28 -12.27
C THR A 120 25.26 -15.92 -11.61
N ARG A 121 26.51 -15.50 -11.43
CA ARG A 121 26.88 -14.21 -10.83
C ARG A 121 27.40 -13.24 -11.87
N MET A 122 26.96 -11.98 -11.76
CA MET A 122 27.47 -10.89 -12.57
C MET A 122 28.77 -10.34 -11.94
N PRO A 123 29.87 -10.21 -12.69
CA PRO A 123 31.12 -9.64 -12.19
C PRO A 123 30.96 -8.19 -11.68
N LYS A 124 31.90 -7.77 -10.83
CA LYS A 124 32.06 -6.38 -10.41
C LYS A 124 32.99 -5.69 -11.40
N PHE A 125 32.46 -4.83 -12.26
CA PHE A 125 33.26 -4.19 -13.30
C PHE A 125 33.88 -2.87 -12.83
N GLY A 126 33.25 -2.19 -11.87
CA GLY A 126 33.76 -0.96 -11.25
C GLY A 126 33.53 0.31 -12.10
N THR A 127 33.32 1.43 -11.42
CA THR A 127 32.86 2.68 -12.08
C THR A 127 33.84 3.21 -13.12
N ALA A 128 35.15 3.03 -12.92
CA ALA A 128 36.18 3.48 -13.87
C ALA A 128 36.03 2.83 -15.25
N ASN A 129 35.53 1.59 -15.29
CA ASN A 129 35.43 0.78 -16.50
C ASN A 129 34.08 0.94 -17.22
N VAL A 130 33.00 1.04 -16.45
CA VAL A 130 31.63 0.92 -16.99
C VAL A 130 30.68 2.02 -16.50
N GLY A 131 31.16 2.99 -15.71
CA GLY A 131 30.31 4.03 -15.11
C GLY A 131 29.57 4.88 -16.14
N HIS A 132 30.15 5.04 -17.34
CA HIS A 132 29.53 5.77 -18.44
C HIS A 132 28.28 5.09 -18.98
N LEU A 133 28.18 3.76 -18.89
CA LEU A 133 27.03 3.00 -19.38
C LEU A 133 25.72 3.42 -18.70
N VAL A 134 25.77 3.97 -17.48
CA VAL A 134 24.59 4.49 -16.78
C VAL A 134 23.88 5.54 -17.63
N LYS A 135 24.62 6.56 -18.09
CA LYS A 135 24.07 7.65 -18.91
C LYS A 135 23.77 7.19 -20.33
N ASP A 136 24.60 6.32 -20.89
CA ASP A 136 24.43 5.86 -22.26
C ASP A 136 23.19 5.01 -22.41
N PHE A 137 22.98 4.03 -21.51
CA PHE A 137 21.76 3.23 -21.51
C PHE A 137 20.53 4.11 -21.32
N ALA A 138 20.56 5.05 -20.36
CA ALA A 138 19.44 5.95 -20.13
C ALA A 138 19.11 6.80 -21.37
N THR A 139 20.13 7.30 -22.07
CA THR A 139 19.94 8.11 -23.27
C THR A 139 19.44 7.29 -24.46
N ALA A 140 19.99 6.08 -24.65
CA ALA A 140 19.62 5.21 -25.75
C ALA A 140 18.24 4.57 -25.58
N ASP A 141 17.88 4.20 -24.35
CA ASP A 141 16.70 3.35 -24.11
C ASP A 141 15.43 4.16 -23.78
N ARG A 142 15.55 5.39 -23.26
CA ARG A 142 14.40 6.21 -22.80
C ARG A 142 13.72 6.97 -23.93
N THR A 143 13.21 6.24 -24.92
CA THR A 143 12.53 6.81 -26.10
C THR A 143 11.02 7.00 -25.90
N ARG A 144 10.43 6.36 -24.89
CA ARG A 144 8.99 6.43 -24.63
C ARG A 144 8.62 7.60 -23.73
N LYS A 145 7.48 8.22 -24.00
CA LYS A 145 6.94 9.27 -23.13
C LYS A 145 6.53 8.68 -21.77
N PRO A 146 6.79 9.39 -20.65
CA PRO A 146 6.28 8.99 -19.35
C PRO A 146 4.76 8.88 -19.37
N VAL A 147 4.22 7.88 -18.66
CA VAL A 147 2.77 7.79 -18.43
C VAL A 147 2.44 8.68 -17.23
N PRO A 148 1.60 9.72 -17.38
CA PRO A 148 1.15 10.51 -16.24
C PRO A 148 0.36 9.64 -15.26
N LEU A 149 0.64 9.79 -13.97
CA LEU A 149 -0.04 9.08 -12.90
C LEU A 149 -0.59 10.13 -11.93
N ALA A 150 -1.77 10.65 -12.23
CA ALA A 150 -2.47 11.51 -11.30
C ALA A 150 -2.97 10.62 -10.14
N ILE A 151 -2.68 11.04 -8.91
CA ILE A 151 -3.28 10.45 -7.72
C ILE A 151 -4.38 11.40 -7.30
N THR A 152 -5.63 10.96 -7.40
CA THR A 152 -6.82 11.80 -7.14
C THR A 152 -7.39 11.61 -5.73
N ASP A 153 -7.20 10.42 -5.13
CA ASP A 153 -7.63 10.13 -3.75
C ASP A 153 -6.51 10.35 -2.72
N ARG A 154 -6.87 10.29 -1.44
CA ARG A 154 -5.94 10.41 -0.33
C ARG A 154 -4.90 9.29 -0.38
N ILE A 155 -3.63 9.66 -0.17
CA ILE A 155 -2.48 8.74 -0.32
C ILE A 155 -2.59 7.46 0.53
N HIS A 156 -3.20 7.51 1.72
CA HIS A 156 -3.37 6.32 2.55
C HIS A 156 -4.33 5.30 1.91
N ARG A 157 -5.43 5.75 1.28
CA ARG A 157 -6.37 4.88 0.53
C ARG A 157 -5.71 4.26 -0.68
N VAL A 158 -4.94 5.07 -1.42
CA VAL A 158 -4.18 4.63 -2.59
C VAL A 158 -3.23 3.50 -2.19
N ARG A 159 -2.53 3.64 -1.07
CA ARG A 159 -1.65 2.59 -0.54
C ARG A 159 -2.44 1.35 -0.06
N SER A 160 -3.58 1.53 0.60
CA SER A 160 -4.46 0.42 0.99
C SER A 160 -4.96 -0.36 -0.24
N ALA A 161 -5.36 0.33 -1.31
CA ALA A 161 -5.71 -0.30 -2.58
C ALA A 161 -4.53 -1.07 -3.18
N GLY A 162 -3.31 -0.51 -3.16
CA GLY A 162 -2.11 -1.19 -3.63
C GLY A 162 -1.77 -2.46 -2.84
N ARG A 163 -1.96 -2.42 -1.51
CA ARG A 163 -1.84 -3.58 -0.63
C ARG A 163 -2.87 -4.65 -0.97
N PHE A 164 -4.13 -4.27 -1.16
CA PHE A 164 -5.21 -5.17 -1.54
C PHE A 164 -4.90 -5.85 -2.88
N LEU A 165 -4.55 -5.08 -3.90
CA LEU A 165 -4.20 -5.58 -5.24
C LEU A 165 -3.05 -6.60 -5.21
N SER A 166 -2.08 -6.40 -4.31
CA SER A 166 -0.94 -7.30 -4.14
C SER A 166 -1.30 -8.64 -3.48
N GLY A 167 -2.44 -8.71 -2.77
CA GLY A 167 -2.90 -9.86 -2.01
C GLY A 167 -3.60 -10.94 -2.84
N ASP A 168 -3.92 -12.06 -2.19
CA ASP A 168 -4.48 -13.27 -2.82
C ASP A 168 -5.94 -13.12 -3.32
N LYS A 169 -6.68 -12.14 -2.82
CA LYS A 169 -8.06 -11.82 -3.25
C LYS A 169 -8.15 -10.89 -4.46
N ALA A 170 -7.01 -10.46 -5.02
CA ALA A 170 -6.94 -9.60 -6.19
C ALA A 170 -5.93 -10.14 -7.23
N LEU A 171 -4.84 -9.44 -7.51
CA LEU A 171 -3.86 -9.84 -8.54
C LEU A 171 -2.89 -10.93 -8.06
N ALA A 172 -2.91 -11.27 -6.76
CA ALA A 172 -2.15 -12.36 -6.18
C ALA A 172 -0.64 -12.29 -6.42
N CYS A 173 -0.06 -11.08 -6.42
CA CYS A 173 1.38 -10.87 -6.58
C CYS A 173 2.21 -11.71 -5.60
N ILE A 174 1.71 -11.89 -4.38
CA ILE A 174 2.32 -12.70 -3.32
C ILE A 174 2.39 -14.21 -3.60
N LYS A 175 1.69 -14.72 -4.63
CA LYS A 175 1.87 -16.11 -5.06
C LYS A 175 3.23 -16.36 -5.69
N CYS A 176 3.83 -15.33 -6.29
CA CYS A 176 5.09 -15.46 -7.00
C CYS A 176 6.21 -14.60 -6.43
N HIS A 177 5.91 -13.50 -5.73
CA HIS A 177 6.94 -12.57 -5.27
C HIS A 177 7.11 -12.61 -3.75
N PHE A 178 8.38 -12.68 -3.32
CA PHE A 178 8.77 -12.49 -1.92
C PHE A 178 8.35 -11.11 -1.39
N PHE A 179 8.11 -10.98 -0.08
CA PHE A 179 7.71 -9.70 0.51
C PHE A 179 8.31 -9.50 1.91
N GLY A 180 9.22 -8.53 2.06
CA GLY A 180 9.62 -8.01 3.38
C GLY A 180 10.11 -9.04 4.41
N GLY A 181 10.80 -10.10 4.00
CA GLY A 181 11.23 -11.19 4.89
C GLY A 181 10.38 -12.46 4.76
N HIS A 182 9.20 -12.34 4.16
CA HIS A 182 8.24 -13.42 4.03
C HIS A 182 8.31 -14.07 2.65
N LYS A 183 8.39 -15.41 2.67
CA LYS A 183 8.31 -16.25 1.47
C LYS A 183 6.97 -16.03 0.76
N ALA A 184 7.01 -16.06 -0.57
CA ALA A 184 5.80 -16.10 -1.37
C ALA A 184 4.99 -17.37 -1.07
N THR A 185 3.69 -17.37 -1.39
CA THR A 185 2.84 -18.54 -1.16
C THR A 185 3.05 -19.65 -2.21
N GLY A 186 3.64 -19.32 -3.37
CA GLY A 186 4.04 -20.27 -4.40
C GLY A 186 5.51 -20.11 -4.81
N ILE A 187 5.76 -19.63 -6.03
CA ILE A 187 7.11 -19.42 -6.59
C ILE A 187 7.85 -18.33 -5.79
N GLN A 188 9.15 -18.50 -5.55
CA GLN A 188 9.95 -17.56 -4.76
C GLN A 188 10.71 -16.56 -5.66
N SER A 189 9.99 -15.79 -6.47
CA SER A 189 10.56 -14.76 -7.34
C SER A 189 11.01 -13.52 -6.55
N LEU A 190 11.60 -12.57 -7.28
CA LEU A 190 12.21 -11.36 -6.75
C LEU A 190 11.25 -10.56 -5.84
N GLY A 191 11.74 -10.04 -4.71
CA GLY A 191 10.88 -9.41 -3.72
C GLY A 191 10.20 -8.11 -4.19
N LEU A 192 8.90 -7.94 -3.90
CA LEU A 192 8.11 -6.77 -4.33
C LEU A 192 8.66 -5.44 -3.80
N LEU A 193 9.15 -5.40 -2.56
CA LEU A 193 9.72 -4.20 -1.96
C LEU A 193 11.02 -3.72 -2.63
N THR A 194 11.59 -4.51 -3.55
CA THR A 194 12.75 -4.09 -4.35
C THR A 194 12.35 -3.23 -5.55
N MET A 195 11.10 -3.29 -6.00
CA MET A 195 10.68 -2.73 -7.30
C MET A 195 10.86 -1.22 -7.36
N THR A 196 10.45 -0.50 -6.31
CA THR A 196 10.55 0.97 -6.24
C THR A 196 11.98 1.48 -6.05
N ARG A 197 12.89 0.62 -5.57
CA ARG A 197 14.31 0.94 -5.44
C ARG A 197 15.09 0.81 -6.75
N ARG A 198 14.61 -0.06 -7.65
CA ARG A 198 15.35 -0.43 -8.87
C ARG A 198 14.74 0.09 -10.15
N LEU A 199 13.41 0.14 -10.23
CA LEU A 199 12.69 0.44 -11.46
C LEU A 199 12.43 1.95 -11.56
N ARG A 200 12.18 2.43 -12.77
CA ARG A 200 11.53 3.72 -13.00
C ARG A 200 10.02 3.55 -12.93
N LYS A 201 9.32 4.54 -12.35
CA LYS A 201 7.86 4.48 -12.11
C LYS A 201 7.07 4.33 -13.41
N ASP A 202 7.42 5.09 -14.44
CA ASP A 202 6.75 5.06 -15.74
C ASP A 202 6.98 3.73 -16.48
N TRP A 203 8.17 3.14 -16.37
CA TRP A 203 8.45 1.81 -16.92
C TRP A 203 7.64 0.74 -16.20
N PHE A 204 7.58 0.80 -14.86
CA PHE A 204 6.77 -0.12 -14.07
C PHE A 204 5.32 -0.13 -14.54
N VAL A 205 4.73 1.05 -14.79
CA VAL A 205 3.36 1.14 -15.30
C VAL A 205 3.20 0.44 -16.64
N ARG A 206 4.06 0.74 -17.60
CA ARG A 206 3.99 0.12 -18.93
C ARG A 206 4.18 -1.40 -18.86
N TYR A 207 5.09 -1.87 -18.01
CA TYR A 207 5.33 -3.29 -17.81
C TYR A 207 4.14 -3.99 -17.14
N MET A 208 3.47 -3.38 -16.17
CA MET A 208 2.28 -3.97 -15.52
C MET A 208 1.07 -4.06 -16.48
N LEU A 209 0.96 -3.14 -17.44
CA LEU A 209 -0.09 -3.17 -18.46
C LEU A 209 0.10 -4.31 -19.46
N ASP A 210 1.36 -4.57 -19.86
CA ASP A 210 1.68 -5.63 -20.82
C ASP A 210 3.06 -6.25 -20.55
N PRO A 211 3.17 -7.22 -19.63
CA PRO A 211 4.44 -7.87 -19.33
C PRO A 211 5.04 -8.63 -20.53
N GLN A 212 4.19 -9.19 -21.40
CA GLN A 212 4.61 -10.04 -22.52
C GLN A 212 5.33 -9.22 -23.60
N ALA A 213 4.91 -7.97 -23.84
CA ALA A 213 5.61 -7.06 -24.76
C ALA A 213 7.06 -6.75 -24.37
N TYR A 214 7.41 -6.91 -23.08
CA TYR A 214 8.76 -6.65 -22.58
C TYR A 214 9.57 -7.94 -22.36
N ARG A 215 8.91 -9.05 -22.03
CA ARG A 215 9.53 -10.35 -21.79
C ARG A 215 8.63 -11.45 -22.35
N PRO A 216 8.75 -11.78 -23.64
CA PRO A 216 7.97 -12.85 -24.25
C PRO A 216 8.14 -14.17 -23.48
N GLY A 217 7.02 -14.83 -23.18
CA GLY A 217 7.02 -16.08 -22.42
C GLY A 217 7.23 -15.91 -20.90
N THR A 218 7.12 -14.69 -20.38
CA THR A 218 7.21 -14.48 -18.93
C THR A 218 6.04 -15.13 -18.20
N ARG A 219 6.30 -15.68 -16.99
CA ARG A 219 5.26 -16.20 -16.10
C ARG A 219 4.39 -15.09 -15.49
N MET A 220 4.82 -13.84 -15.57
CA MET A 220 4.09 -12.74 -14.99
C MET A 220 2.77 -12.51 -15.76
N PRO A 221 1.61 -12.64 -15.09
CA PRO A 221 0.32 -12.46 -15.77
C PRO A 221 0.10 -10.98 -16.12
N ALA A 222 -0.69 -10.74 -17.16
CA ALA A 222 -1.22 -9.42 -17.44
C ALA A 222 -2.37 -9.12 -16.47
N GLY A 223 -2.08 -8.34 -15.41
CA GLY A 223 -3.08 -7.98 -14.40
C GLY A 223 -4.19 -7.05 -14.92
N TRP A 224 -3.91 -6.33 -16.02
CA TRP A 224 -4.83 -5.43 -16.71
C TRP A 224 -4.80 -5.70 -18.22
N PRO A 225 -5.37 -6.83 -18.69
CA PRO A 225 -5.31 -7.19 -20.10
C PRO A 225 -5.96 -6.09 -20.94
N ARG A 226 -5.27 -5.64 -21.99
CA ARG A 226 -5.67 -4.50 -22.85
C ARG A 226 -5.89 -3.19 -22.06
N GLY A 227 -5.24 -3.04 -20.90
CA GLY A 227 -5.36 -1.87 -20.04
C GLY A 227 -6.68 -1.75 -19.28
N GLN A 228 -7.47 -2.83 -19.19
CA GLN A 228 -8.75 -2.87 -18.49
C GLN A 228 -8.64 -3.62 -17.16
N THR A 229 -9.34 -3.15 -16.12
CA THR A 229 -9.39 -3.84 -14.83
C THR A 229 -10.61 -4.76 -14.73
N LEU A 230 -10.47 -5.84 -13.97
CA LEU A 230 -11.59 -6.69 -13.53
C LEU A 230 -12.08 -6.31 -12.12
N LEU A 231 -11.53 -5.23 -11.56
CA LEU A 231 -11.81 -4.74 -10.21
C LEU A 231 -12.31 -3.29 -10.28
N PRO A 232 -13.51 -3.03 -10.84
CA PRO A 232 -14.01 -1.66 -11.03
C PRO A 232 -14.22 -0.92 -9.71
N ASP A 233 -14.51 -1.63 -8.62
CA ASP A 233 -14.75 -1.05 -7.29
C ASP A 233 -13.45 -0.65 -6.55
N VAL A 234 -12.28 -0.94 -7.12
CA VAL A 234 -11.00 -0.55 -6.52
C VAL A 234 -10.58 0.80 -7.10
N LEU A 235 -10.58 1.82 -6.24
CA LEU A 235 -10.40 3.23 -6.60
C LEU A 235 -11.51 3.69 -7.56
N ASP A 236 -11.16 4.18 -8.73
CA ASP A 236 -12.08 4.64 -9.79
C ASP A 236 -12.17 3.65 -10.95
N GLY A 237 -11.71 2.41 -10.76
CA GLY A 237 -11.73 1.39 -11.81
C GLY A 237 -10.75 1.64 -12.96
N GLU A 238 -9.83 2.61 -12.83
CA GLU A 238 -8.82 2.84 -13.86
C GLU A 238 -7.54 2.04 -13.61
N ALA A 239 -7.09 1.28 -14.62
CA ALA A 239 -5.90 0.46 -14.54
C ALA A 239 -4.65 1.27 -14.13
N LYS A 240 -4.49 2.49 -14.65
CA LYS A 240 -3.33 3.34 -14.35
C LYS A 240 -3.30 3.76 -12.88
N HIS A 241 -4.45 4.08 -12.28
CA HIS A 241 -4.53 4.44 -10.87
C HIS A 241 -4.30 3.23 -9.98
N GLN A 242 -4.82 2.05 -10.34
CA GLN A 242 -4.56 0.80 -9.62
C GLN A 242 -3.07 0.41 -9.68
N ILE A 243 -2.41 0.56 -10.83
CA ILE A 243 -0.96 0.31 -10.93
C ILE A 243 -0.16 1.34 -10.12
N ALA A 244 -0.55 2.62 -10.17
CA ALA A 244 0.05 3.66 -9.35
C ALA A 244 -0.12 3.34 -7.86
N SER A 245 -1.26 2.78 -7.46
CA SER A 245 -1.56 2.41 -6.09
C SER A 245 -0.62 1.31 -5.58
N VAL A 246 -0.34 0.29 -6.40
CA VAL A 246 0.68 -0.74 -6.11
C VAL A 246 2.06 -0.10 -5.95
N TRP A 247 2.43 0.84 -6.83
CA TRP A 247 3.71 1.56 -6.68
C TRP A 247 3.81 2.33 -5.36
N GLU A 248 2.78 3.13 -5.03
CA GLU A 248 2.75 3.93 -3.80
C GLU A 248 2.78 3.05 -2.53
N TYR A 249 2.12 1.89 -2.58
CA TYR A 249 2.19 0.89 -1.51
C TYR A 249 3.61 0.35 -1.34
N LEU A 250 4.28 -0.03 -2.43
CA LEU A 250 5.65 -0.56 -2.38
C LEU A 250 6.70 0.49 -2.00
N LEU A 251 6.40 1.79 -2.14
CA LEU A 251 7.25 2.87 -1.65
C LEU A 251 7.38 2.89 -0.12
N ASP A 252 6.43 2.31 0.63
CA ASP A 252 6.55 2.19 2.08
C ASP A 252 7.68 1.23 2.52
N GLY A 253 8.22 0.42 1.58
CA GLY A 253 9.38 -0.41 1.83
C GLY A 253 9.18 -1.32 3.05
N GLY A 254 10.15 -1.33 3.97
CA GLY A 254 10.07 -2.14 5.20
C GLY A 254 8.92 -1.75 6.15
N LYS A 255 8.21 -0.64 5.91
CA LYS A 255 7.03 -0.21 6.67
C LYS A 255 5.72 -0.62 6.01
N ALA A 256 5.75 -1.19 4.80
CA ALA A 256 4.56 -1.61 4.09
C ALA A 256 3.86 -2.75 4.85
N GLY A 257 2.56 -2.57 5.16
CA GLY A 257 1.76 -3.62 5.79
C GLY A 257 1.68 -4.86 4.90
N LEU A 258 1.76 -6.07 5.48
CA LEU A 258 1.79 -7.32 4.72
C LEU A 258 0.54 -7.50 3.85
N PRO A 259 0.64 -7.86 2.56
CA PRO A 259 -0.53 -8.16 1.75
C PRO A 259 -1.35 -9.31 2.35
N ARG A 260 -2.67 -9.28 2.18
CA ARG A 260 -3.54 -10.35 2.67
C ARG A 260 -3.25 -11.66 1.94
N GLY A 261 -3.36 -12.77 2.67
CA GLY A 261 -3.05 -14.12 2.19
C GLY A 261 -1.57 -14.49 2.19
N LEU A 262 -0.66 -13.58 2.56
CA LEU A 262 0.78 -13.88 2.58
C LEU A 262 1.20 -14.72 3.79
N ILE A 263 0.61 -14.46 4.96
CA ILE A 263 0.83 -15.26 6.16
C ILE A 263 0.18 -16.62 5.93
N ARG A 264 0.94 -17.70 6.11
CA ARG A 264 0.43 -19.07 5.99
C ARG A 264 -0.34 -19.45 7.24
N ASN A 265 -1.49 -20.09 7.06
CA ASN A 265 -2.38 -20.57 8.13
C ASN A 265 -2.73 -19.49 9.17
N PRO A 266 -3.22 -18.30 8.75
CA PRO A 266 -3.67 -17.29 9.70
C PRO A 266 -4.93 -17.80 10.42
N ILE A 267 -5.13 -17.37 11.66
CA ILE A 267 -6.42 -17.45 12.32
C ILE A 267 -6.97 -16.03 12.30
N GLU A 268 -7.34 -15.56 11.10
CA GLU A 268 -7.92 -14.24 10.92
C GLU A 268 -9.28 -14.21 11.60
N LEU A 269 -9.42 -13.33 12.59
CA LEU A 269 -10.71 -13.05 13.19
C LEU A 269 -11.40 -12.04 12.30
N GLU A 270 -12.42 -12.48 11.55
CA GLU A 270 -13.18 -11.64 10.64
C GLU A 270 -14.55 -11.28 11.25
N PRO A 271 -14.76 -10.05 11.71
CA PRO A 271 -16.08 -9.57 12.10
C PRO A 271 -16.92 -9.43 10.82
N ARG A 272 -17.84 -10.36 10.60
CA ARG A 272 -18.75 -10.39 9.45
C ARG A 272 -20.11 -9.83 9.84
N ASP A 273 -20.74 -10.44 10.83
CA ASP A 273 -22.13 -10.11 11.22
C ASP A 273 -22.21 -9.42 12.59
N GLU A 274 -21.25 -9.70 13.47
CA GLU A 274 -21.19 -9.14 14.82
C GLU A 274 -19.76 -8.72 15.21
N PRO A 275 -19.62 -7.79 16.18
CA PRO A 275 -18.31 -7.44 16.70
C PRO A 275 -17.59 -8.63 17.34
N ILE A 276 -16.28 -8.71 17.11
CA ILE A 276 -15.40 -9.71 17.73
C ILE A 276 -14.48 -9.00 18.72
N ILE A 277 -14.40 -9.51 19.95
CA ILE A 277 -13.49 -9.01 20.97
C ILE A 277 -12.27 -9.91 21.05
N TYR A 278 -11.08 -9.31 20.96
CA TYR A 278 -9.80 -9.97 21.11
C TYR A 278 -9.03 -9.42 22.32
N ARG A 279 -8.79 -10.28 23.31
CA ARG A 279 -8.10 -9.94 24.56
C ARG A 279 -6.77 -10.67 24.63
N ASN A 280 -5.73 -10.06 24.09
CA ASN A 280 -4.36 -10.55 24.18
C ASN A 280 -3.36 -9.40 24.05
N PHE A 281 -2.07 -9.69 24.02
CA PHE A 281 -1.02 -8.69 23.84
C PHE A 281 -1.08 -8.10 22.42
N ILE A 282 -1.46 -6.83 22.31
CA ILE A 282 -1.63 -6.12 21.03
C ILE A 282 -0.56 -5.04 20.90
N THR A 283 0.13 -4.99 19.78
CA THR A 283 1.21 -4.00 19.58
C THR A 283 0.62 -2.58 19.63
N GLY A 284 1.21 -1.70 20.45
CA GLY A 284 0.79 -0.30 20.58
C GLY A 284 -0.14 0.00 21.76
N VAL A 285 -0.54 -1.03 22.52
CA VAL A 285 -1.25 -0.91 23.81
C VAL A 285 -0.51 -1.65 24.93
N SER A 286 -0.90 -1.39 26.17
CA SER A 286 -0.43 -2.16 27.33
C SER A 286 -0.85 -3.64 27.24
N PRO A 287 -0.29 -4.51 28.11
CA PRO A 287 -0.73 -5.90 28.24
C PRO A 287 -2.22 -6.08 28.59
N ARG A 288 -2.94 -5.00 28.94
CA ARG A 288 -4.40 -4.99 29.18
C ARG A 288 -5.20 -4.43 28.00
N GLY A 289 -4.67 -4.56 26.79
CA GLY A 289 -5.37 -4.22 25.56
C GLY A 289 -6.64 -5.03 25.33
N ILE A 290 -7.67 -4.36 24.82
CA ILE A 290 -8.92 -4.97 24.38
C ILE A 290 -9.16 -4.48 22.95
N ALA A 291 -8.89 -5.33 21.97
CA ALA A 291 -9.19 -5.05 20.58
C ALA A 291 -10.64 -5.44 20.28
N VAL A 292 -11.31 -4.62 19.46
CA VAL A 292 -12.67 -4.86 19.00
C VAL A 292 -12.71 -4.67 17.50
N GLY A 293 -13.09 -5.72 16.80
CA GLY A 293 -13.31 -5.71 15.36
C GLY A 293 -14.78 -5.57 15.07
N TYR A 294 -15.14 -4.79 14.05
CA TYR A 294 -16.54 -4.53 13.72
C TYR A 294 -16.88 -4.89 12.26
N PRO A 295 -18.11 -5.34 11.98
CA PRO A 295 -18.60 -5.60 10.62
C PRO A 295 -18.36 -4.45 9.63
N GLU A 296 -18.52 -3.21 10.09
CA GLU A 296 -18.33 -1.98 9.31
C GLU A 296 -16.88 -1.74 8.92
N LYS A 297 -15.93 -2.52 9.44
CA LYS A 297 -14.49 -2.45 9.19
C LYS A 297 -13.77 -1.26 9.84
N ALA A 298 -14.37 -0.59 10.82
CA ALA A 298 -13.70 0.38 11.70
C ALA A 298 -13.35 -0.28 13.03
N ASN A 299 -12.14 -0.80 13.15
CA ASN A 299 -11.66 -1.55 14.31
C ASN A 299 -10.98 -0.63 15.33
N LEU A 300 -10.89 -1.08 16.58
CA LEU A 300 -10.26 -0.32 17.66
C LEU A 300 -9.48 -1.18 18.65
N ALA A 301 -8.60 -0.56 19.43
CA ALA A 301 -8.05 -1.14 20.65
C ALA A 301 -8.12 -0.13 21.82
N PHE A 302 -8.79 -0.56 22.89
CA PHE A 302 -8.87 0.15 24.16
C PHE A 302 -7.80 -0.38 25.11
N ASP A 303 -7.03 0.53 25.72
CA ASP A 303 -6.05 0.17 26.73
C ASP A 303 -6.68 0.26 28.13
N ALA A 304 -6.98 -0.90 28.74
CA ALA A 304 -7.63 -0.92 30.04
C ALA A 304 -6.71 -0.55 31.22
N ASP A 305 -5.40 -0.40 31.00
CA ASP A 305 -4.47 0.09 32.02
C ASP A 305 -4.40 1.62 32.03
N GLN A 306 -4.48 2.24 30.85
CA GLN A 306 -4.50 3.71 30.70
C GLN A 306 -5.93 4.29 30.65
N LEU A 307 -6.93 3.45 30.41
CA LEU A 307 -8.35 3.78 30.25
C LEU A 307 -8.59 4.74 29.08
N ALA A 308 -7.91 4.47 27.98
CA ALA A 308 -7.96 5.29 26.78
C ALA A 308 -8.12 4.41 25.53
N LEU A 309 -8.89 4.92 24.57
CA LEU A 309 -8.86 4.40 23.21
C LEU A 309 -7.52 4.75 22.57
N ARG A 310 -6.74 3.74 22.19
CA ARG A 310 -5.33 3.92 21.84
C ARG A 310 -5.05 3.67 20.36
N LEU A 311 -5.76 2.73 19.74
CA LEU A 311 -5.60 2.40 18.32
C LEU A 311 -6.96 2.38 17.64
N ILE A 312 -7.00 2.85 16.40
CA ILE A 312 -8.11 2.66 15.47
C ILE A 312 -7.53 2.33 14.09
N TRP A 313 -8.18 1.43 13.35
CA TRP A 313 -7.71 1.02 12.02
C TRP A 313 -8.86 0.47 11.18
N HIS A 314 -8.64 0.40 9.87
CA HIS A 314 -9.63 -0.06 8.90
C HIS A 314 -9.40 -1.49 8.44
N ASN A 315 -10.46 -2.10 7.89
CA ASN A 315 -10.43 -3.37 7.19
C ASN A 315 -10.15 -4.59 8.09
N ALA A 316 -9.11 -5.37 7.78
CA ALA A 316 -8.81 -6.62 8.47
C ALA A 316 -8.58 -6.37 9.97
N PHE A 317 -9.17 -7.20 10.82
CA PHE A 317 -9.16 -6.97 12.26
C PHE A 317 -7.83 -7.42 12.88
N ILE A 318 -7.66 -8.72 13.11
CA ILE A 318 -6.46 -9.26 13.74
C ILE A 318 -6.24 -10.74 13.37
N ASP A 319 -4.98 -11.16 13.30
CA ASP A 319 -4.60 -12.57 13.19
C ASP A 319 -4.32 -13.14 14.58
N ALA A 320 -5.18 -14.06 15.03
CA ALA A 320 -5.06 -14.69 16.33
C ALA A 320 -4.06 -15.85 16.36
N ALA A 321 -3.53 -16.30 15.21
CA ALA A 321 -2.65 -17.47 15.10
C ALA A 321 -1.47 -17.41 16.07
N LYS A 322 -0.89 -16.21 16.24
CA LYS A 322 0.24 -15.99 17.14
C LYS A 322 -0.02 -16.46 18.56
N HIS A 323 -1.22 -16.25 19.10
CA HIS A 323 -1.51 -16.55 20.50
C HIS A 323 -2.37 -17.80 20.69
N TRP A 324 -2.96 -18.34 19.61
CA TRP A 324 -3.84 -19.51 19.67
C TRP A 324 -3.16 -20.79 19.20
N ASN A 325 -2.03 -20.70 18.50
CA ASN A 325 -1.16 -21.83 18.23
C ASN A 325 -0.13 -21.99 19.37
N GLY A 326 -0.51 -22.67 20.44
CA GLY A 326 0.35 -22.93 21.61
C GLY A 326 0.44 -21.74 22.58
N ARG A 327 1.60 -21.57 23.25
CA ARG A 327 1.84 -20.50 24.24
C ARG A 327 2.50 -19.26 23.62
N GLY A 328 2.09 -18.89 22.42
CA GLY A 328 2.82 -17.91 21.62
C GLY A 328 3.10 -16.60 22.36
N GLN A 329 4.33 -16.13 22.23
CA GLN A 329 4.88 -14.99 22.98
C GLN A 329 4.89 -13.72 22.14
N GLY A 330 4.87 -12.57 22.81
CA GLY A 330 5.01 -11.24 22.20
C GLY A 330 3.68 -10.57 21.88
N PHE A 331 3.73 -9.54 21.04
CA PHE A 331 2.57 -8.72 20.71
C PHE A 331 2.12 -8.99 19.27
N GLN A 332 0.80 -9.01 19.06
CA GLN A 332 0.17 -9.14 17.76
C GLN A 332 -0.16 -7.73 17.22
N PRO A 333 0.39 -7.32 16.07
CA PRO A 333 0.01 -6.07 15.45
C PRO A 333 -1.40 -6.14 14.82
N PRO A 334 -2.10 -5.00 14.71
CA PRO A 334 -3.30 -4.89 13.88
C PRO A 334 -3.06 -5.40 12.46
N LEU A 335 -4.01 -6.16 11.91
CA LEU A 335 -3.86 -6.76 10.58
C LEU A 335 -4.23 -5.78 9.45
N GLY A 336 -5.11 -4.83 9.72
CA GLY A 336 -5.72 -3.97 8.72
C GLY A 336 -4.88 -2.76 8.31
N ASP A 337 -5.59 -1.77 7.75
CA ASP A 337 -5.04 -0.58 7.08
C ASP A 337 -5.32 0.69 7.89
N HIS A 338 -4.75 1.82 7.46
CA HIS A 338 -5.02 3.13 8.06
C HIS A 338 -4.84 3.14 9.59
N LEU A 339 -3.80 2.47 10.11
CA LEU A 339 -3.57 2.39 11.55
C LEU A 339 -3.26 3.78 12.11
N VAL A 340 -4.11 4.24 13.02
CA VAL A 340 -3.96 5.50 13.74
C VAL A 340 -3.74 5.21 15.22
N THR A 341 -2.71 5.86 15.75
CA THR A 341 -2.25 5.79 17.13
C THR A 341 -2.74 7.03 17.88
N LEU A 342 -3.77 6.88 18.70
CA LEU A 342 -4.43 7.96 19.45
C LEU A 342 -3.69 8.31 20.75
N PRO A 343 -3.92 9.48 21.37
CA PRO A 343 -3.19 9.87 22.58
C PRO A 343 -3.22 8.82 23.68
N GLY A 344 -2.05 8.54 24.27
CA GLY A 344 -1.95 7.73 25.48
C GLY A 344 -2.21 8.54 26.75
N GLY A 345 -2.18 7.86 27.90
CA GLY A 345 -2.45 8.45 29.22
C GLY A 345 -3.93 8.63 29.51
N VAL A 346 -4.24 9.23 30.67
CA VAL A 346 -5.63 9.38 31.12
C VAL A 346 -6.40 10.36 30.22
N PRO A 347 -7.67 10.07 29.88
CA PRO A 347 -8.47 10.91 28.98
C PRO A 347 -9.00 12.18 29.63
N PHE A 348 -9.19 12.19 30.96
CA PHE A 348 -9.70 13.35 31.70
C PHE A 348 -8.74 13.81 32.79
N ALA A 349 -8.69 15.12 33.03
CA ALA A 349 -7.93 15.70 34.12
C ALA A 349 -8.59 17.01 34.58
N SER A 350 -8.54 17.28 35.88
CA SER A 350 -8.84 18.61 36.40
C SER A 350 -7.62 19.51 36.20
N LEU A 351 -7.81 20.64 35.53
CA LEU A 351 -6.75 21.63 35.31
C LEU A 351 -7.14 22.90 36.08
N GLU A 352 -6.20 23.42 36.87
CA GLU A 352 -6.39 24.71 37.56
C GLU A 352 -6.38 25.85 36.56
N THR A 353 -5.44 25.79 35.62
CA THR A 353 -5.32 26.74 34.51
C THR A 353 -4.95 25.99 33.23
N LEU A 354 -5.07 26.67 32.09
CA LEU A 354 -4.55 26.14 30.82
C LEU A 354 -3.01 26.00 30.83
N GLU A 355 -2.29 26.46 31.86
CA GLU A 355 -0.86 26.24 32.00
C GLU A 355 -0.49 24.98 32.79
N THR A 356 -1.46 24.34 33.46
CA THR A 356 -1.25 23.08 34.18
C THR A 356 -0.87 21.96 33.19
N ASN A 357 0.24 21.26 33.47
CA ASN A 357 0.66 20.09 32.70
C ASN A 357 -0.43 19.01 32.69
N TRP A 358 -0.59 18.30 31.57
CA TRP A 358 -1.44 17.11 31.55
C TRP A 358 -0.81 16.01 32.41
N PRO A 359 -1.57 15.33 33.28
CA PRO A 359 -1.01 14.28 34.15
C PRO A 359 -0.37 13.13 33.35
N THR A 360 0.82 12.72 33.76
CA THR A 360 1.61 11.65 33.10
C THR A 360 1.74 10.38 33.94
N ASP A 361 1.33 10.41 35.22
CA ASP A 361 1.35 9.25 36.10
C ASP A 361 0.49 8.10 35.56
N ALA A 362 0.76 6.88 36.01
CA ALA A 362 -0.11 5.74 35.70
C ALA A 362 -1.56 6.02 36.15
N ALA A 363 -2.55 5.66 35.31
CA ALA A 363 -3.96 5.94 35.58
C ALA A 363 -4.40 5.45 36.97
N ARG A 364 -3.90 4.29 37.40
CA ARG A 364 -4.18 3.73 38.72
C ARG A 364 -3.73 4.62 39.89
N LYS A 365 -2.56 5.29 39.76
CA LYS A 365 -2.07 6.26 40.76
C LYS A 365 -2.93 7.52 40.79
N GLN A 366 -3.48 7.91 39.64
CA GLN A 366 -4.42 9.03 39.50
C GLN A 366 -5.86 8.68 39.93
N GLY A 367 -6.06 7.59 40.66
CA GLY A 367 -7.38 7.19 41.18
C GLY A 367 -8.30 6.54 40.15
N TYR A 368 -7.86 6.34 38.91
CA TYR A 368 -8.68 5.68 37.91
C TYR A 368 -8.84 4.17 38.19
N ARG A 369 -10.02 3.63 37.90
CA ARG A 369 -10.32 2.19 38.01
C ARG A 369 -11.17 1.72 36.83
N PHE A 370 -10.68 0.71 36.11
CA PHE A 370 -11.48 0.00 35.12
C PHE A 370 -12.61 -0.77 35.81
N ARG A 371 -13.81 -0.71 35.24
CA ARG A 371 -15.01 -1.43 35.73
C ARG A 371 -15.50 -2.49 34.73
N GLY A 372 -14.68 -2.83 33.75
CA GLY A 372 -15.03 -3.76 32.68
C GLY A 372 -15.76 -3.07 31.53
N TYR A 373 -16.46 -3.86 30.73
CA TYR A 373 -17.36 -3.36 29.69
C TYR A 373 -18.68 -4.13 29.75
N ARG A 374 -19.76 -3.51 29.32
CA ARG A 374 -21.02 -4.20 29.03
C ARG A 374 -21.18 -4.34 27.52
N ILE A 375 -21.96 -5.31 27.10
CA ILE A 375 -22.24 -5.55 25.69
C ILE A 375 -23.62 -4.98 25.38
N ASP A 376 -23.73 -4.15 24.34
CA ASP A 376 -25.01 -3.60 23.89
C ASP A 376 -25.82 -4.59 23.04
N LYS A 377 -27.01 -4.18 22.59
CA LYS A 377 -27.90 -5.03 21.77
C LYS A 377 -27.29 -5.43 20.42
N LYS A 378 -26.29 -4.70 19.92
CA LYS A 378 -25.54 -4.99 18.68
C LYS A 378 -24.21 -5.68 18.96
N ARG A 379 -24.04 -6.20 20.18
CA ARG A 379 -22.84 -6.87 20.68
C ARG A 379 -21.58 -5.99 20.74
N ARG A 380 -21.74 -4.66 20.77
CA ARG A 380 -20.65 -3.70 20.87
C ARG A 380 -20.28 -3.46 22.35
N PRO A 381 -19.00 -3.41 22.71
CA PRO A 381 -18.58 -3.14 24.09
C PRO A 381 -18.69 -1.66 24.42
N VAL A 382 -19.40 -1.36 25.50
CA VAL A 382 -19.38 -0.06 26.18
C VAL A 382 -18.42 -0.17 27.36
N PHE A 383 -17.26 0.48 27.25
CA PHE A 383 -16.23 0.45 28.28
C PHE A 383 -16.64 1.30 29.47
N ARG A 384 -16.39 0.80 30.68
CA ARG A 384 -16.77 1.49 31.92
C ARG A 384 -15.56 1.67 32.81
N TYR A 385 -15.39 2.88 33.30
CA TYR A 385 -14.34 3.19 34.27
C TYR A 385 -14.77 4.34 35.17
N ARG A 386 -14.01 4.57 36.23
CA ARG A 386 -14.25 5.68 37.16
C ARG A 386 -12.95 6.33 37.59
N PHE A 387 -13.04 7.56 38.06
CA PHE A 387 -11.99 8.27 38.77
C PHE A 387 -12.64 9.27 39.73
N GLY A 388 -12.16 9.34 40.97
CA GLY A 388 -12.84 10.10 42.02
C GLY A 388 -14.31 9.68 42.17
N ASN A 389 -15.21 10.66 42.14
CA ASN A 389 -16.67 10.49 42.18
C ASN A 389 -17.32 10.44 40.78
N ILE A 390 -16.54 10.34 39.72
CA ILE A 390 -17.00 10.36 38.33
C ILE A 390 -16.95 8.96 37.75
N GLN A 391 -18.09 8.53 37.17
CA GLN A 391 -18.22 7.33 36.36
C GLN A 391 -18.24 7.73 34.90
N VAL A 392 -17.60 6.92 34.04
CA VAL A 392 -17.57 7.12 32.60
C VAL A 392 -18.03 5.85 31.90
N GLU A 393 -19.01 6.01 31.02
CA GLU A 393 -19.30 5.06 29.93
C GLU A 393 -18.70 5.59 28.63
N ASP A 394 -17.90 4.75 27.98
CA ASP A 394 -17.22 5.03 26.72
C ASP A 394 -17.75 4.07 25.65
N ASP A 395 -18.59 4.61 24.76
CA ASP A 395 -19.36 3.87 23.77
C ASP A 395 -18.86 4.20 22.35
N PRO A 396 -17.87 3.43 21.84
CA PRO A 396 -17.41 3.54 20.46
C PRO A 396 -18.36 2.82 19.50
N GLN A 397 -18.87 3.56 18.52
CA GLN A 397 -19.80 3.07 17.52
C GLN A 397 -19.22 3.26 16.11
N PRO A 398 -18.92 2.18 15.38
CA PRO A 398 -18.54 2.30 13.98
C PRO A 398 -19.74 2.73 13.14
N VAL A 399 -19.49 3.49 12.09
CA VAL A 399 -20.51 3.95 11.15
C VAL A 399 -19.99 3.75 9.73
N LYS A 400 -20.67 2.93 8.95
CA LYS A 400 -20.38 2.73 7.52
C LYS A 400 -20.62 4.04 6.75
N THR A 401 -19.76 4.31 5.77
CA THR A 401 -19.93 5.42 4.82
C THR A 401 -19.72 4.90 3.40
N ASP A 402 -19.85 5.77 2.38
CA ASP A 402 -19.60 5.41 0.99
C ASP A 402 -18.12 5.11 0.70
N LYS A 403 -17.20 5.57 1.55
CA LYS A 403 -15.76 5.32 1.45
C LYS A 403 -15.29 4.50 2.64
N ASP A 404 -14.39 5.05 3.46
CA ASP A 404 -13.98 4.40 4.71
C ASP A 404 -15.04 4.62 5.80
N PRO A 405 -15.30 3.63 6.64
CA PRO A 405 -16.14 3.84 7.81
C PRO A 405 -15.53 4.91 8.73
N LYS A 406 -16.37 5.51 9.57
CA LYS A 406 -15.93 6.41 10.64
C LYS A 406 -16.20 5.77 11.99
N LEU A 407 -15.61 6.32 13.06
CA LEU A 407 -15.89 5.89 14.43
C LEU A 407 -16.50 7.07 15.20
N VAL A 408 -17.70 6.88 15.76
CA VAL A 408 -18.37 7.86 16.62
C VAL A 408 -18.29 7.35 18.05
N ARG A 409 -17.57 8.05 18.92
CA ARG A 409 -17.36 7.68 20.32
C ARG A 409 -18.17 8.61 21.23
N SER A 410 -19.12 8.05 21.98
CA SER A 410 -19.87 8.79 22.99
C SER A 410 -19.26 8.56 24.36
N LEU A 411 -18.78 9.61 25.00
CA LEU A 411 -18.29 9.62 26.38
C LEU A 411 -19.38 10.20 27.28
N LYS A 412 -20.03 9.34 28.07
CA LYS A 412 -21.04 9.76 29.06
C LYS A 412 -20.41 9.75 30.44
N LEU A 413 -20.51 10.88 31.12
CA LEU A 413 -19.98 11.06 32.47
C LEU A 413 -21.14 11.28 33.44
N GLU A 414 -21.05 10.63 34.59
CA GLU A 414 -21.97 10.83 35.71
C GLU A 414 -21.16 11.09 36.98
N ARG A 415 -21.54 12.10 37.75
CA ARG A 415 -20.87 12.45 39.02
C ARG A 415 -21.83 12.34 40.21
N ALA A 416 -21.33 11.84 41.32
CA ALA A 416 -22.04 11.93 42.59
C ALA A 416 -21.76 13.30 43.24
N GLY A 417 -22.69 14.24 43.05
CA GLY A 417 -22.64 15.60 43.59
C GLY A 417 -21.82 16.59 42.75
N ALA A 418 -22.11 17.89 42.91
CA ALA A 418 -21.36 18.96 42.29
C ALA A 418 -20.04 19.16 43.06
N VAL A 419 -18.91 18.83 42.44
CA VAL A 419 -17.60 19.05 43.05
C VAL A 419 -16.59 19.52 41.99
N GLY A 420 -15.84 20.56 42.34
CA GLY A 420 -14.42 20.67 41.98
C GLY A 420 -14.04 21.61 40.83
N LYS A 421 -12.71 21.68 40.63
CA LYS A 421 -12.02 22.40 39.55
C LYS A 421 -12.56 21.97 38.17
N PRO A 422 -12.50 22.84 37.15
CA PRO A 422 -12.92 22.51 35.79
C PRO A 422 -12.29 21.20 35.31
N LEU A 423 -13.14 20.26 34.90
CA LEU A 423 -12.71 18.99 34.31
C LEU A 423 -12.50 19.19 32.82
N TRP A 424 -11.40 18.67 32.30
CA TRP A 424 -11.05 18.74 30.88
C TRP A 424 -10.93 17.34 30.29
N TYR A 425 -11.35 17.22 29.04
CA TYR A 425 -11.11 16.07 28.19
C TYR A 425 -9.99 16.40 27.20
N ARG A 426 -8.94 15.56 27.14
CA ARG A 426 -7.92 15.68 26.10
C ARG A 426 -8.33 14.84 24.89
N ALA A 427 -8.93 15.51 23.91
CA ALA A 427 -9.43 14.88 22.69
C ALA A 427 -8.30 14.44 21.76
N ALA A 428 -7.23 15.23 21.63
CA ALA A 428 -6.09 14.90 20.79
C ALA A 428 -4.78 15.44 21.36
N ALA A 429 -3.67 14.79 21.01
CA ALA A 429 -2.30 15.23 21.28
C ALA A 429 -1.41 14.79 20.11
N SER A 430 -0.74 15.73 19.45
CA SER A 430 0.06 15.46 18.25
C SER A 430 1.05 16.60 17.99
N PRO A 431 2.21 16.36 17.34
CA PRO A 431 3.08 17.43 16.88
C PRO A 431 2.38 18.45 15.96
N THR A 432 1.31 18.04 15.29
CA THR A 432 0.49 18.91 14.43
C THR A 432 -1.00 18.66 14.70
N ILE A 433 -1.73 19.74 14.97
CA ILE A 433 -3.20 19.77 14.97
C ILE A 433 -3.62 21.06 14.28
N VAL A 434 -4.39 20.95 13.20
CA VAL A 434 -4.82 22.09 12.37
C VAL A 434 -6.34 22.15 12.33
N LYS A 435 -6.92 23.25 12.83
CA LYS A 435 -8.36 23.52 12.70
C LYS A 435 -8.71 23.77 11.24
N GLN A 436 -9.72 23.07 10.75
CA GLN A 436 -10.23 23.14 9.39
C GLN A 436 -11.38 24.16 9.28
N LYS A 437 -11.70 24.57 8.04
CA LYS A 437 -12.77 25.56 7.77
C LYS A 437 -14.16 25.06 8.18
N ASP A 438 -14.40 23.75 8.13
CA ASP A 438 -15.64 23.09 8.53
C ASP A 438 -15.77 22.87 10.05
N GLY A 439 -14.80 23.35 10.84
CA GLY A 439 -14.77 23.21 12.30
C GLY A 439 -14.16 21.90 12.79
N THR A 440 -13.75 20.98 11.91
CA THR A 440 -13.00 19.77 12.27
C THR A 440 -11.53 20.08 12.58
N PHE A 441 -10.81 19.12 13.14
CA PHE A 441 -9.38 19.23 13.43
C PHE A 441 -8.62 18.10 12.74
N LEU A 442 -7.67 18.45 11.86
CA LEU A 442 -6.73 17.51 11.28
C LEU A 442 -5.59 17.27 12.28
N VAL A 443 -5.54 16.06 12.83
CA VAL A 443 -4.52 15.60 13.77
C VAL A 443 -3.48 14.77 13.01
N GLY A 444 -2.24 15.24 13.01
CA GLY A 444 -1.18 14.61 12.24
C GLY A 444 -1.42 14.76 10.75
N LYS A 445 -1.47 13.63 10.03
CA LYS A 445 -1.57 13.61 8.56
C LYS A 445 -2.89 13.07 8.00
N ILE A 446 -3.57 12.19 8.73
CA ILE A 446 -4.72 11.43 8.19
C ILE A 446 -5.98 11.52 9.06
N LEU A 447 -5.85 11.79 10.36
CA LEU A 447 -6.98 11.75 11.28
C LEU A 447 -7.68 13.10 11.32
N ASN A 448 -8.92 13.17 10.84
CA ASN A 448 -9.83 14.28 11.12
C ASN A 448 -10.73 13.91 12.30
N ILE A 449 -10.87 14.84 13.25
CA ILE A 449 -11.79 14.70 14.38
C ILE A 449 -12.77 15.87 14.48
N SER A 450 -13.96 15.56 14.98
CA SER A 450 -14.92 16.56 15.46
C SER A 450 -15.38 16.21 16.87
N ILE A 451 -15.61 17.24 17.68
CA ILE A 451 -16.08 17.09 19.05
C ILE A 451 -17.33 17.95 19.22
N GLN A 452 -18.36 17.33 19.78
CA GLN A 452 -19.64 17.98 20.08
C GLN A 452 -20.02 17.72 21.53
N GLN A 453 -20.58 18.74 22.15
CA GLN A 453 -21.12 18.72 23.50
C GLN A 453 -22.27 19.73 23.53
N ASP A 454 -23.44 19.34 24.01
CA ASP A 454 -24.63 20.20 24.02
C ASP A 454 -24.41 21.45 24.88
N GLY A 455 -24.56 22.62 24.26
CA GLY A 455 -24.19 23.93 24.83
C GLY A 455 -22.71 24.07 25.21
N GLY A 456 -21.84 23.13 24.85
CA GLY A 456 -20.43 23.11 25.24
C GLY A 456 -19.63 24.27 24.64
N ASN A 457 -18.61 24.71 25.36
CA ASN A 457 -17.64 25.64 24.79
C ASN A 457 -16.83 24.94 23.68
N PRO A 458 -16.35 25.69 22.66
CA PRO A 458 -15.49 25.14 21.63
C PRO A 458 -14.20 24.51 22.20
N PRO A 459 -13.63 23.50 21.52
CA PRO A 459 -12.32 22.96 21.89
C PRO A 459 -11.20 24.02 21.85
N THR A 460 -10.29 23.96 22.81
CA THR A 460 -9.12 24.84 22.93
C THR A 460 -7.87 24.11 22.44
N LEU A 461 -7.12 24.74 21.54
CA LEU A 461 -5.79 24.29 21.16
C LEU A 461 -4.75 24.88 22.11
N ARG A 462 -3.90 24.03 22.67
CA ARG A 462 -2.79 24.42 23.52
C ARG A 462 -1.49 23.80 23.02
N LYS A 463 -0.41 24.57 22.97
CA LYS A 463 0.94 24.05 22.67
C LYS A 463 1.67 23.74 23.97
N ARG A 464 2.24 22.54 24.08
CA ARG A 464 3.12 22.10 25.19
C ARG A 464 4.37 21.46 24.60
N GLY A 465 5.51 22.13 24.73
CA GLY A 465 6.76 21.71 24.10
C GLY A 465 6.57 21.48 22.59
N ASN A 466 6.86 20.25 22.15
CA ASN A 466 6.78 19.85 20.74
C ASN A 466 5.42 19.27 20.33
N GLN A 467 4.39 19.39 21.15
CA GLN A 467 3.06 18.86 20.86
C GLN A 467 1.96 19.91 21.03
N TRP A 468 0.94 19.80 20.19
CA TRP A 468 -0.35 20.43 20.37
C TRP A 468 -1.29 19.47 21.08
N GLU A 469 -2.09 19.99 21.99
CA GLU A 469 -3.19 19.30 22.65
C GLU A 469 -4.51 19.99 22.29
N LEU A 470 -5.53 19.19 21.99
CA LEU A 470 -6.90 19.65 21.81
C LEU A 470 -7.68 19.32 23.08
N LEU A 471 -8.00 20.35 23.85
CA LEU A 471 -8.66 20.23 25.14
C LEU A 471 -10.11 20.69 25.05
N VAL A 472 -11.00 19.95 25.71
CA VAL A 472 -12.44 20.23 25.71
C VAL A 472 -12.88 20.37 27.16
N PRO A 473 -13.36 21.54 27.59
CA PRO A 473 -13.90 21.69 28.93
C PRO A 473 -15.19 20.86 29.04
N VAL A 474 -15.28 20.01 30.07
CA VAL A 474 -16.47 19.19 30.30
C VAL A 474 -17.59 20.08 30.83
N ARG A 475 -18.67 20.18 30.05
CA ARG A 475 -19.90 20.88 30.42
C ARG A 475 -20.86 19.90 31.06
N TRP A 476 -21.19 20.19 32.31
CA TRP A 476 -22.17 19.43 33.08
C TRP A 476 -23.57 20.00 32.88
N LYS A 477 -24.53 19.11 32.65
CA LYS A 477 -25.96 19.34 32.81
C LYS A 477 -26.38 18.58 34.07
N ASP A 478 -26.58 19.31 35.16
CA ASP A 478 -26.75 18.77 36.51
C ASP A 478 -25.56 17.89 36.92
N ASN A 479 -25.78 16.58 37.03
CA ASN A 479 -24.79 15.57 37.41
C ASN A 479 -24.31 14.73 36.22
N THR A 480 -24.68 15.09 35.00
CA THR A 480 -24.33 14.33 33.79
C THR A 480 -23.59 15.21 32.77
N ALA A 481 -22.73 14.60 31.97
CA ALA A 481 -22.12 15.25 30.80
C ALA A 481 -22.02 14.24 29.66
N THR A 482 -22.13 14.71 28.42
CA THR A 482 -21.96 13.87 27.23
C THR A 482 -21.08 14.59 26.23
N ILE A 483 -20.02 13.90 25.79
CA ILE A 483 -19.11 14.35 24.74
C ILE A 483 -19.17 13.35 23.59
N VAL A 484 -19.50 13.81 22.40
CA VAL A 484 -19.46 13.00 21.18
C VAL A 484 -18.20 13.35 20.41
N HIS A 485 -17.34 12.37 20.22
CA HIS A 485 -16.07 12.50 19.50
C HIS A 485 -16.10 11.61 18.26
N THR A 486 -16.10 12.23 17.08
CA THR A 486 -16.09 11.52 15.79
C THR A 486 -14.68 11.50 15.21
N TYR A 487 -14.25 10.32 14.75
CA TYR A 487 -12.97 10.08 14.08
C TYR A 487 -13.24 9.68 12.62
N THR A 488 -12.57 10.31 11.67
CA THR A 488 -12.55 9.95 10.24
C THR A 488 -11.11 9.94 9.75
N TRP A 489 -10.60 8.83 9.20
CA TRP A 489 -9.18 8.69 8.90
C TRP A 489 -8.82 7.77 7.73
#